data_AF-A0ABD1DS28-F1
#
_entry.id   AF-A0ABD1DS28-F1
#
_cell.length_a   1.000
_cell.length_b   1.000
_cell.length_c   1.000
_cell.angle_alpha   90.00
_cell.angle_beta   90.00
_cell.angle_gamma   90.00
#
_symmetry.space_group_name_H-M   'P 1'
#
loop_
_entity.id
_entity.type
_entity.pdbx_description
1 polymer ?
#
loop_
_entity_poly.entity_id
_entity_poly.type
_entity_poly.pdbx_seq_one_letter_code
_entity_poly.pdbx_strand_id
1 'polypeptide(L)'
;MSEGDINDVLIKTLAEAHANTNHKLDIVHEMFRKSQDVTRILYYKNMSQEELWLDCAEKLTAMIQQIIEFAKLIPGFMRLSQDDQILLLKTGSFELAIVRMSRLMDLSTNSVLYGDIMLPQDVFYTSDSFEMKLVACIFETAKSIAELKLTETELALYQSLVLLWPERNGVRGNTEIQRLFEMSMSAIRQEIEANHAPLKGDVTVLEILLNKIPTFR
;
A
#
# COMPACT_ATOMS: atom_id res chain seq x y z
N MET A 1 27.65 7.27 13.43
CA MET A 1 26.98 6.20 12.67
C MET A 1 27.24 6.47 11.21
N SER A 2 27.63 5.46 10.44
CA SER A 2 27.77 5.58 8.99
C SER A 2 26.38 5.71 8.34
N GLU A 3 26.31 6.14 7.07
CA GLU A 3 25.05 6.21 6.34
C GLU A 3 24.37 4.84 6.23
N GLY A 4 25.15 3.77 6.03
CA GLY A 4 24.66 2.39 6.06
C GLY A 4 24.02 2.00 7.39
N ASP A 5 24.65 2.36 8.53
CA ASP A 5 24.07 2.07 9.85
C ASP A 5 22.73 2.78 10.09
N ILE A 6 22.54 3.97 9.49
CA ILE A 6 21.28 4.72 9.60
C ILE A 6 20.19 4.06 8.79
N ASN A 7 20.51 3.62 7.56
CA ASN A 7 19.58 2.90 6.71
C ASN A 7 19.14 1.58 7.36
N ASP A 8 20.07 0.79 7.89
CA ASP A 8 19.75 -0.51 8.50
C ASP A 8 18.76 -0.38 9.66
N VAL A 9 18.93 0.66 10.50
CA VAL A 9 17.99 0.95 11.60
C VAL A 9 16.63 1.36 11.06
N LEU A 10 16.58 2.23 10.03
CA LEU A 10 15.32 2.68 9.42
C LEU A 10 14.57 1.53 8.73
N ILE A 11 15.29 0.72 7.94
CA ILE A 11 14.78 -0.46 7.24
C ILE A 11 14.14 -1.42 8.25
N LYS A 12 14.88 -1.79 9.30
CA LYS A 12 14.37 -2.67 10.36
C LYS A 12 13.13 -2.09 11.04
N THR A 13 13.17 -0.81 11.40
CA THR A 13 12.06 -0.15 12.09
C THR A 13 10.79 -0.14 11.23
N LEU A 14 10.91 0.17 9.94
CA LEU A 14 9.77 0.21 9.03
C LEU A 14 9.24 -1.19 8.72
N ALA A 15 10.12 -2.20 8.57
CA ALA A 15 9.70 -3.59 8.41
C ALA A 15 8.92 -4.09 9.64
N GLU A 16 9.39 -3.78 10.86
CA GLU A 16 8.68 -4.11 12.10
C GLU A 16 7.33 -3.36 12.20
N ALA A 17 7.31 -2.07 11.87
CA ALA A 17 6.07 -1.28 11.84
C ALA A 17 5.05 -1.85 10.83
N HIS A 18 5.51 -2.27 9.65
CA HIS A 18 4.66 -2.91 8.66
C HIS A 18 4.12 -4.25 9.17
N ALA A 19 4.96 -5.11 9.73
CA ALA A 19 4.56 -6.40 10.28
C ALA A 19 3.57 -6.27 11.44
N ASN A 20 3.72 -5.26 12.30
CA ASN A 20 2.85 -5.03 13.45
C ASN A 20 1.49 -4.41 13.08
N THR A 21 1.34 -3.90 11.86
CA THR A 21 0.12 -3.19 11.41
C THR A 21 -0.54 -3.84 10.20
N ASN A 22 -0.15 -5.07 9.86
CA ASN A 22 -0.73 -5.86 8.77
C ASN A 22 -0.93 -7.33 9.18
N HIS A 23 -1.77 -8.03 8.45
CA HIS A 23 -1.86 -9.49 8.55
C HIS A 23 -0.53 -10.13 8.17
N LYS A 24 -0.09 -11.13 8.94
CA LYS A 24 1.14 -11.86 8.64
C LYS A 24 1.08 -12.49 7.25
N LEU A 25 2.20 -12.43 6.52
CA LEU A 25 2.27 -12.86 5.13
C LEU A 25 2.00 -14.37 4.95
N ASP A 26 2.40 -15.19 5.91
CA ASP A 26 2.12 -16.63 5.94
C ASP A 26 0.61 -16.92 5.94
N ILE A 27 -0.16 -16.16 6.73
CA ILE A 27 -1.62 -16.24 6.75
C ILE A 27 -2.20 -15.86 5.38
N VAL A 28 -1.71 -14.77 4.77
CA VAL A 28 -2.17 -14.33 3.43
C VAL A 28 -1.92 -15.43 2.38
N HIS A 29 -0.71 -15.99 2.37
CA HIS A 29 -0.36 -17.08 1.45
C HIS A 29 -1.15 -18.37 1.71
N GLU A 30 -1.51 -18.66 2.96
CA GLU A 30 -2.40 -19.77 3.28
C GLU A 30 -3.78 -19.55 2.64
N MET A 31 -4.31 -18.33 2.72
CA MET A 31 -5.60 -17.98 2.12
C MET A 31 -5.60 -18.13 0.60
N PHE A 32 -4.50 -17.79 -0.09
CA PHE A 32 -4.38 -17.97 -1.55
C PHE A 32 -4.43 -19.45 -1.97
N ARG A 33 -4.08 -20.38 -1.07
CA ARG A 33 -4.08 -21.82 -1.34
C ARG A 33 -5.42 -22.48 -1.04
N LYS A 34 -6.31 -21.82 -0.29
CA LYS A 34 -7.62 -22.37 0.05
C LYS A 34 -8.52 -22.40 -1.19
N SER A 35 -9.35 -23.44 -1.27
CA SER A 35 -10.40 -23.50 -2.29
C SER A 35 -11.35 -22.32 -2.14
N GLN A 36 -11.78 -21.74 -3.26
CA GLN A 36 -12.74 -20.65 -3.24
C GLN A 36 -14.07 -21.07 -2.62
N ASP A 37 -14.55 -20.28 -1.66
CA ASP A 37 -15.87 -20.45 -1.07
C ASP A 37 -16.92 -19.81 -1.99
N VAL A 38 -17.44 -20.63 -2.90
CA VAL A 38 -18.43 -20.20 -3.91
C VAL A 38 -19.69 -19.62 -3.25
N THR A 39 -20.12 -20.16 -2.10
CA THR A 39 -21.32 -19.69 -1.40
C THR A 39 -21.12 -18.26 -0.89
N ARG A 40 -19.97 -17.97 -0.31
CA ARG A 40 -19.64 -16.61 0.16
C ARG A 40 -19.40 -15.64 -1.00
N ILE A 41 -18.77 -16.07 -2.09
CA ILE A 41 -18.64 -15.23 -3.30
C ILE A 41 -20.03 -14.85 -3.83
N LEU A 42 -20.95 -15.81 -3.92
CA LEU A 42 -22.33 -15.55 -4.33
C LEU A 42 -23.07 -14.62 -3.37
N TYR A 43 -22.82 -14.74 -2.06
CA TYR A 43 -23.36 -13.80 -1.08
C TYR A 43 -22.96 -12.37 -1.41
N TYR A 44 -21.67 -12.08 -1.60
CA TYR A 44 -21.21 -10.73 -1.95
C TYR A 44 -21.76 -10.24 -3.29
N LYS A 45 -21.84 -11.12 -4.30
CA LYS A 45 -22.42 -10.77 -5.61
C LYS A 45 -23.91 -10.43 -5.56
N ASN A 46 -24.63 -10.92 -4.55
CA ASN A 46 -26.06 -10.68 -4.38
C ASN A 46 -26.36 -9.52 -3.41
N MET A 47 -25.35 -8.89 -2.81
CA MET A 47 -25.55 -7.69 -1.99
C MET A 47 -26.07 -6.57 -2.87
N SER A 48 -26.92 -5.72 -2.30
CA SER A 48 -27.27 -4.45 -2.94
C SER A 48 -26.04 -3.55 -3.02
N GLN A 49 -26.07 -2.58 -3.94
CA GLN A 49 -25.00 -1.60 -4.09
C GLN A 49 -24.70 -0.86 -2.77
N GLU A 50 -25.74 -0.47 -2.02
CA GLU A 50 -25.59 0.24 -0.75
C GLU A 50 -24.91 -0.64 0.32
N GLU A 51 -25.33 -1.89 0.46
CA GLU A 51 -24.72 -2.84 1.41
C GLU A 51 -23.25 -3.09 1.08
N LEU A 52 -22.91 -3.27 -0.21
CA LEU A 52 -21.55 -3.52 -0.64
C LEU A 52 -20.64 -2.31 -0.40
N TRP A 53 -21.15 -1.10 -0.68
CA TRP A 53 -20.43 0.14 -0.41
C TRP A 53 -20.19 0.35 1.08
N LEU A 54 -21.19 0.06 1.93
CA LEU A 54 -21.06 0.17 3.37
C LEU A 54 -20.00 -0.80 3.91
N ASP A 55 -20.06 -2.06 3.50
CA ASP A 55 -19.06 -3.07 3.89
C ASP A 55 -17.64 -2.67 3.43
N CYS A 56 -17.49 -2.19 2.19
CA CYS A 56 -16.21 -1.69 1.68
C CYS A 56 -15.70 -0.48 2.50
N ALA A 57 -16.57 0.46 2.85
CA ALA A 57 -16.22 1.62 3.66
C ALA A 57 -15.78 1.22 5.07
N GLU A 58 -16.42 0.22 5.68
CA GLU A 58 -16.02 -0.33 6.98
C GLU A 58 -14.63 -0.98 6.92
N LYS A 59 -14.38 -1.82 5.91
CA LYS A 59 -13.04 -2.44 5.73
C LYS A 59 -11.96 -1.41 5.45
N LEU A 60 -12.24 -0.43 4.60
CA LEU A 60 -11.32 0.66 4.30
C LEU A 60 -11.03 1.48 5.56
N THR A 61 -12.04 1.78 6.38
CA THR A 61 -11.88 2.51 7.65
C THR A 61 -10.96 1.75 8.60
N ALA A 62 -11.17 0.43 8.76
CA ALA A 62 -10.29 -0.41 9.58
C ALA A 62 -8.85 -0.43 9.04
N MET A 63 -8.66 -0.50 7.72
CA MET A 63 -7.33 -0.42 7.10
C MET A 63 -6.67 0.95 7.32
N ILE A 64 -7.43 2.04 7.22
CA ILE A 64 -6.93 3.40 7.46
C ILE A 64 -6.48 3.56 8.91
N GLN A 65 -7.18 2.97 9.89
CA GLN A 65 -6.73 2.97 11.29
C GLN A 65 -5.36 2.29 11.43
N GLN A 66 -5.15 1.15 10.76
CA GLN A 66 -3.84 0.47 10.76
C GLN A 66 -2.75 1.27 10.03
N ILE A 67 -3.13 2.02 8.99
CA ILE A 67 -2.22 2.95 8.29
C ILE A 67 -1.81 4.11 9.21
N ILE A 68 -2.73 4.61 10.02
CA ILE A 68 -2.42 5.65 11.02
C ILE A 68 -1.44 5.11 12.06
N GLU A 69 -1.64 3.89 12.56
CA GLU A 69 -0.68 3.25 13.48
C GLU A 69 0.69 3.04 12.82
N PHE A 70 0.73 2.63 11.55
CA PHE A 70 1.99 2.54 10.80
C PHE A 70 2.69 3.89 10.68
N ALA A 71 1.97 4.96 10.33
CA ALA A 71 2.54 6.30 10.18
C ALA A 71 3.20 6.80 11.47
N LYS A 72 2.56 6.56 12.63
CA LYS A 72 3.13 6.93 13.95
C LYS A 72 4.47 6.25 14.23
N LEU A 73 4.71 5.08 13.66
CA LEU A 73 5.94 4.30 13.84
C LEU A 73 7.06 4.69 12.85
N ILE A 74 6.77 5.50 11.83
CA ILE A 74 7.80 6.01 10.91
C ILE A 74 8.74 6.96 11.68
N PRO A 75 10.06 6.69 11.71
CA PRO A 75 11.00 7.53 12.45
C PRO A 75 10.93 9.01 12.06
N GLY A 76 10.49 9.83 13.00
CA GLY A 76 10.39 11.28 12.84
C GLY A 76 9.01 11.80 12.41
N PHE A 77 8.07 10.95 12.01
CA PHE A 77 6.71 11.39 11.67
C PHE A 77 6.02 12.10 12.83
N MET A 78 6.09 11.53 14.05
CA MET A 78 5.51 12.13 15.26
C MET A 78 6.19 13.43 15.72
N ARG A 79 7.30 13.83 15.10
CA ARG A 79 7.97 15.10 15.37
C ARG A 79 7.47 16.25 14.48
N LEU A 80 6.77 15.92 13.38
CA LEU A 80 6.12 16.91 12.53
C LEU A 80 4.99 17.64 13.30
N SER A 81 4.56 18.80 12.81
CA SER A 81 3.39 19.48 13.36
C SER A 81 2.14 18.61 13.24
N GLN A 82 1.14 18.80 14.13
CA GLN A 82 -0.11 18.05 14.02
C GLN A 82 -0.83 18.33 12.69
N ASP A 83 -0.77 19.57 12.22
CA ASP A 83 -1.36 19.96 10.93
C ASP A 83 -0.71 19.21 9.76
N ASP A 84 0.61 19.06 9.77
CA ASP A 84 1.33 18.27 8.76
C ASP A 84 1.01 16.78 8.86
N GLN A 85 0.97 16.21 10.07
CA GLN A 85 0.60 14.80 10.28
C GLN A 85 -0.81 14.52 9.74
N ILE A 86 -1.77 15.39 10.06
CA ILE A 86 -3.15 15.31 9.56
C ILE A 86 -3.19 15.47 8.05
N LEU A 87 -2.46 16.45 7.49
CA LEU A 87 -2.42 16.68 6.05
C LEU A 87 -1.92 15.45 5.30
N LEU A 88 -0.79 14.87 5.73
CA LEU A 88 -0.19 13.68 5.11
C LEU A 88 -1.14 12.49 5.17
N LEU A 89 -1.77 12.22 6.32
CA LEU A 89 -2.70 11.11 6.49
C LEU A 89 -4.01 11.31 5.71
N LYS A 90 -4.57 12.52 5.74
CA LYS A 90 -5.82 12.86 5.03
C LYS A 90 -5.70 12.65 3.53
N THR A 91 -4.52 12.88 2.98
CA THR A 91 -4.29 12.87 1.54
C THR A 91 -3.61 11.59 1.05
N GLY A 92 -2.81 10.91 1.89
CA GLY A 92 -2.07 9.71 1.51
C GLY A 92 -2.69 8.38 1.97
N SER A 93 -3.63 8.38 2.93
CA SER A 93 -4.14 7.13 3.51
C SER A 93 -4.83 6.21 2.49
N PHE A 94 -5.59 6.77 1.54
CA PHE A 94 -6.20 5.98 0.47
C PHE A 94 -5.15 5.41 -0.50
N GLU A 95 -4.12 6.20 -0.83
CA GLU A 95 -2.99 5.75 -1.66
C GLU A 95 -2.28 4.55 -0.97
N LEU A 96 -2.04 4.65 0.34
CA LEU A 96 -1.44 3.57 1.14
C LEU A 96 -2.35 2.34 1.24
N ALA A 97 -3.68 2.51 1.21
CA ALA A 97 -4.62 1.38 1.19
C ALA A 97 -4.48 0.58 -0.11
N ILE A 98 -4.28 1.24 -1.26
CA ILE A 98 -4.01 0.57 -2.54
C ILE A 98 -2.65 -0.14 -2.51
N VAL A 99 -1.62 0.48 -1.92
CA VAL A 99 -0.32 -0.17 -1.73
C VAL A 99 -0.46 -1.43 -0.86
N ARG A 100 -1.20 -1.37 0.25
CA ARG A 100 -1.48 -2.55 1.10
C ARG A 100 -2.37 -3.58 0.43
N MET A 101 -3.25 -3.16 -0.48
CA MET A 101 -4.03 -4.09 -1.27
C MET A 101 -3.14 -4.95 -2.19
N SER A 102 -2.02 -4.41 -2.69
CA SER A 102 -1.12 -5.16 -3.58
C SER A 102 -0.62 -6.48 -2.99
N ARG A 103 -0.26 -6.52 -1.69
CA ARG A 103 0.15 -7.78 -1.01
C ARG A 103 -1.00 -8.75 -0.77
N LEU A 104 -2.25 -8.31 -0.94
CA LEU A 104 -3.45 -9.11 -0.78
C LEU A 104 -3.97 -9.64 -2.13
N MET A 105 -3.31 -9.31 -3.24
CA MET A 105 -3.70 -9.73 -4.59
C MET A 105 -3.14 -11.12 -4.92
N ASP A 106 -4.02 -12.03 -5.32
CA ASP A 106 -3.63 -13.22 -6.06
C ASP A 106 -3.71 -12.92 -7.57
N LEU A 107 -2.53 -12.75 -8.18
CA LEU A 107 -2.39 -12.46 -9.60
C LEU A 107 -2.90 -13.59 -10.50
N SER A 108 -2.90 -14.83 -10.01
CA SER A 108 -3.30 -15.99 -10.82
C SER A 108 -4.82 -16.06 -11.03
N THR A 109 -5.58 -15.66 -10.02
CA THR A 109 -7.05 -15.68 -10.02
C THR A 109 -7.67 -14.30 -10.22
N ASN A 110 -6.85 -13.24 -10.27
CA ASN A 110 -7.30 -11.86 -10.26
C ASN A 110 -8.31 -11.59 -9.12
N SER A 111 -7.91 -11.98 -7.91
CA SER A 111 -8.73 -11.84 -6.71
C SER A 111 -7.95 -11.17 -5.58
N VAL A 112 -8.68 -10.53 -4.68
CA VAL A 112 -8.11 -9.88 -3.49
C VAL A 112 -8.55 -10.64 -2.24
N LEU A 113 -7.64 -10.79 -1.26
CA LEU A 113 -8.01 -11.23 0.07
C LEU A 113 -8.80 -10.13 0.77
N TYR A 114 -10.10 -10.35 0.89
CA TYR A 114 -11.06 -9.45 1.51
C TYR A 114 -11.52 -10.03 2.85
N GLY A 115 -10.94 -9.56 3.94
CA GLY A 115 -11.10 -10.18 5.25
C GLY A 115 -10.47 -11.58 5.27
N ASP A 116 -11.30 -12.61 5.30
CA ASP A 116 -10.93 -14.03 5.33
C ASP A 116 -11.41 -14.78 4.07
N ILE A 117 -11.69 -14.07 2.97
CA ILE A 117 -12.10 -14.67 1.70
C ILE A 117 -11.42 -14.04 0.50
N MET A 118 -11.08 -14.84 -0.50
CA MET A 118 -10.63 -14.35 -1.81
C MET A 118 -11.82 -13.94 -2.66
N LEU A 119 -11.91 -12.65 -3.01
CA LEU A 119 -12.97 -12.12 -3.87
C LEU A 119 -12.42 -11.67 -5.23
N PRO A 120 -12.97 -12.17 -6.35
CA PRO A 120 -12.61 -11.68 -7.67
C PRO A 120 -13.08 -10.23 -7.86
N GLN A 121 -12.36 -9.50 -8.70
CA GLN A 121 -12.61 -8.07 -8.97
C GLN A 121 -14.07 -7.75 -9.37
N ASP A 122 -14.73 -8.66 -10.10
CA ASP A 122 -16.10 -8.46 -10.59
C ASP A 122 -17.16 -8.43 -9.48
N VAL A 123 -16.85 -8.92 -8.28
CA VAL A 123 -17.70 -8.82 -7.09
C VAL A 123 -17.94 -7.35 -6.70
N PHE A 124 -16.96 -6.49 -6.96
CA PHE A 124 -17.00 -5.08 -6.55
C PHE A 124 -17.62 -4.15 -7.59
N TYR A 125 -18.06 -4.69 -8.74
CA TYR A 125 -18.67 -3.88 -9.78
C TYR A 125 -20.12 -3.56 -9.47
N THR A 126 -20.47 -2.28 -9.63
CA THR A 126 -21.83 -1.79 -9.50
C THR A 126 -22.41 -1.48 -10.88
N SER A 127 -23.68 -1.11 -10.96
CA SER A 127 -24.28 -0.63 -12.22
C SER A 127 -23.78 0.76 -12.64
N ASP A 128 -23.08 1.49 -11.75
CA ASP A 128 -22.56 2.81 -12.05
C ASP A 128 -21.20 2.73 -12.77
N SER A 129 -21.13 3.32 -13.96
CA SER A 129 -19.93 3.25 -14.80
C SER A 129 -18.70 3.97 -14.23
N PHE A 130 -18.90 4.98 -13.38
CA PHE A 130 -17.80 5.69 -12.72
C PHE A 130 -17.23 4.86 -11.58
N GLU A 131 -18.10 4.25 -10.76
CA GLU A 131 -17.70 3.33 -9.70
C GLU A 131 -16.96 2.11 -10.26
N MET A 132 -17.46 1.51 -11.34
CA MET A 132 -16.77 0.41 -12.03
C MET A 132 -15.35 0.80 -12.49
N LYS A 133 -15.18 2.00 -13.06
CA LYS A 133 -13.86 2.51 -13.47
C LYS A 133 -12.95 2.72 -12.28
N LEU A 134 -13.47 3.25 -11.17
CA LEU A 134 -12.71 3.42 -9.94
C LEU A 134 -12.20 2.07 -9.42
N VAL A 135 -13.07 1.07 -9.30
CA VAL A 135 -12.69 -0.29 -8.89
C VAL A 135 -11.66 -0.87 -9.83
N ALA A 136 -11.84 -0.73 -11.15
CA ALA A 136 -10.88 -1.20 -12.13
C ALA A 136 -9.51 -0.54 -11.97
N CYS A 137 -9.45 0.78 -11.77
CA CYS A 137 -8.21 1.51 -11.53
C CYS A 137 -7.52 1.07 -10.23
N ILE A 138 -8.26 0.85 -9.15
CA ILE A 138 -7.72 0.38 -7.86
C ILE A 138 -7.07 -1.00 -8.04
N PHE A 139 -7.80 -1.95 -8.62
CA PHE A 139 -7.29 -3.31 -8.86
C PHE A 139 -6.09 -3.30 -9.80
N GLU A 140 -6.13 -2.54 -10.90
CA GLU A 140 -5.03 -2.43 -11.85
C GLU A 140 -3.77 -1.87 -11.17
N THR A 141 -3.94 -0.82 -10.37
CA THR A 141 -2.83 -0.22 -9.64
C THR A 141 -2.23 -1.20 -8.64
N ALA A 142 -3.06 -1.87 -7.82
CA ALA A 142 -2.61 -2.87 -6.87
C ALA A 142 -1.89 -4.05 -7.54
N LYS A 143 -2.41 -4.58 -8.65
CA LYS A 143 -1.75 -5.64 -9.44
C LYS A 143 -0.39 -5.19 -9.95
N SER A 144 -0.32 -3.99 -10.53
CA SER A 144 0.92 -3.49 -11.10
C SER A 144 2.03 -3.28 -10.07
N ILE A 145 1.68 -3.17 -8.77
CA ILE A 145 2.63 -3.18 -7.66
C ILE A 145 2.97 -4.63 -7.28
N ALA A 146 1.96 -5.51 -7.18
CA ALA A 146 2.16 -6.92 -6.85
C ALA A 146 3.05 -7.66 -7.88
N GLU A 147 2.98 -7.28 -9.16
CA GLU A 147 3.80 -7.81 -10.24
C GLU A 147 5.30 -7.51 -10.08
N LEU A 148 5.65 -6.45 -9.32
CA LEU A 148 7.03 -6.12 -8.98
C LEU A 148 7.60 -7.04 -7.90
N LYS A 149 6.76 -7.86 -7.26
CA LYS A 149 7.15 -8.87 -6.26
C LYS A 149 8.02 -8.29 -5.15
N LEU A 150 7.60 -7.14 -4.63
CA LEU A 150 8.29 -6.49 -3.53
C LEU A 150 8.31 -7.40 -2.30
N THR A 151 9.41 -7.36 -1.55
CA THR A 151 9.47 -7.94 -0.21
C THR A 151 8.62 -7.12 0.77
N GLU A 152 8.28 -7.68 1.94
CA GLU A 152 7.54 -6.94 2.98
C GLU A 152 8.32 -5.70 3.45
N THR A 153 9.66 -5.78 3.47
CA THR A 153 10.55 -4.67 3.79
C THR A 153 10.48 -3.56 2.75
N GLU A 154 10.55 -3.91 1.46
CA GLU A 154 10.43 -2.95 0.37
C GLU A 154 9.05 -2.29 0.32
N LEU A 155 8.00 -3.06 0.58
CA LEU A 155 6.64 -2.55 0.65
C LEU A 155 6.47 -1.58 1.83
N ALA A 156 7.08 -1.86 2.98
CA ALA A 156 7.10 -0.95 4.13
C ALA A 156 7.79 0.38 3.79
N LEU A 157 8.94 0.33 3.12
CA LEU A 157 9.67 1.51 2.68
C LEU A 157 8.88 2.30 1.62
N TYR A 158 8.22 1.60 0.68
CA TYR A 158 7.39 2.23 -0.32
C TYR A 158 6.18 2.95 0.29
N GLN A 159 5.52 2.35 1.28
CA GLN A 159 4.46 3.03 2.05
C GLN A 159 4.96 4.34 2.69
N SER A 160 6.18 4.35 3.22
CA SER A 160 6.81 5.56 3.79
C SER A 160 6.98 6.65 2.73
N LEU A 161 7.48 6.29 1.54
CA LEU A 161 7.64 7.23 0.42
C LEU A 161 6.32 7.82 -0.08
N VAL A 162 5.28 6.99 -0.22
CA VAL A 162 3.96 7.45 -0.68
C VAL A 162 3.36 8.44 0.32
N LEU A 163 3.46 8.13 1.62
CA LEU A 163 2.95 9.00 2.67
C LEU A 163 3.69 10.33 2.70
N LEU A 164 5.03 10.30 2.67
CA LEU A 164 5.93 11.45 2.79
C LEU A 164 6.20 12.18 1.47
N TRP A 165 5.41 11.93 0.42
CA TRP A 165 5.68 12.46 -0.91
C TRP A 165 5.74 14.00 -0.93
N PRO A 166 6.89 14.59 -1.31
CA PRO A 166 7.12 16.03 -1.13
C PRO A 166 6.37 16.92 -2.12
N GLU A 167 6.00 16.40 -3.30
CA GLU A 167 5.24 17.19 -4.30
C GLU A 167 3.74 17.24 -4.02
N ARG A 168 3.33 16.86 -2.81
CA ARG A 168 1.92 16.95 -2.42
C ARG A 168 1.53 18.40 -2.13
N ASN A 169 0.33 18.79 -2.57
CA ASN A 169 -0.22 20.12 -2.26
C ASN A 169 -0.27 20.34 -0.74
N GLY A 170 0.27 21.46 -0.28
CA GLY A 170 0.40 21.80 1.15
C GLY A 170 1.65 21.24 1.84
N VAL A 171 2.35 20.27 1.24
CA VAL A 171 3.61 19.69 1.74
C VAL A 171 4.82 20.31 1.04
N ARG A 172 4.68 20.68 -0.24
CA ARG A 172 5.78 21.23 -1.06
C ARG A 172 6.48 22.40 -0.35
N GLY A 173 7.80 22.27 -0.17
CA GLY A 173 8.63 23.26 0.53
C GLY A 173 8.81 23.00 2.02
N ASN A 174 8.15 21.99 2.61
CA ASN A 174 8.39 21.56 3.98
C ASN A 174 9.70 20.75 4.06
N THR A 175 10.74 21.33 4.65
CA THR A 175 12.08 20.74 4.71
C THR A 175 12.18 19.53 5.64
N GLU A 176 11.34 19.46 6.68
CA GLU A 176 11.31 18.31 7.58
C GLU A 176 10.76 17.08 6.86
N ILE A 177 9.64 17.24 6.14
CA ILE A 177 9.04 16.15 5.36
C ILE A 177 9.98 15.72 4.23
N GLN A 178 10.59 16.67 3.51
CA GLN A 178 11.60 16.38 2.49
C GLN A 178 12.73 15.52 3.05
N ARG A 179 13.25 15.86 4.23
CA ARG A 179 14.31 15.09 4.89
C ARG A 179 13.87 13.67 5.25
N LEU A 180 12.65 13.49 5.75
CA LEU A 180 12.11 12.16 6.05
C LEU A 180 11.91 11.32 4.79
N PHE A 181 11.48 11.95 3.70
CA PHE A 181 11.36 11.32 2.38
C PHE A 181 12.72 10.88 1.86
N GLU A 182 13.74 11.73 1.91
CA GLU A 182 15.12 11.41 1.47
C GLU A 182 15.74 10.26 2.26
N MET A 183 15.52 10.21 3.57
CA MET A 183 15.96 9.07 4.39
C MET A 183 15.29 7.77 3.95
N SER A 184 13.97 7.80 3.72
CA SER A 184 13.22 6.64 3.23
C SER A 184 13.65 6.24 1.81
N MET A 185 14.02 7.23 0.98
CA MET A 185 14.47 7.04 -0.40
C MET A 185 15.83 6.34 -0.44
N SER A 186 16.77 6.75 0.42
CA SER A 186 18.08 6.09 0.55
C SER A 186 17.90 4.63 0.97
N ALA A 187 17.05 4.39 1.98
CA ALA A 187 16.77 3.05 2.48
C ALA A 187 16.08 2.13 1.45
N ILE A 188 15.05 2.60 0.73
CA ILE A 188 14.40 1.76 -0.30
C ILE A 188 15.34 1.47 -1.47
N ARG A 189 16.22 2.42 -1.82
CA ARG A 189 17.20 2.23 -2.90
C ARG A 189 18.15 1.09 -2.55
N GLN A 190 18.67 1.08 -1.32
CA GLN A 190 19.52 0.00 -0.80
C GLN A 190 18.83 -1.37 -0.90
N GLU A 191 17.57 -1.49 -0.44
CA GLU A 191 16.85 -2.77 -0.49
C GLU A 191 16.53 -3.21 -1.92
N ILE A 192 16.06 -2.28 -2.77
CA ILE A 192 15.72 -2.61 -4.16
C ILE A 192 16.95 -3.03 -4.95
N GLU A 193 18.09 -2.33 -4.81
CA GLU A 193 19.34 -2.69 -5.49
C GLU A 193 19.91 -4.03 -4.99
N ALA A 194 19.64 -4.41 -3.74
CA ALA A 194 20.06 -5.70 -3.19
C ALA A 194 19.20 -6.88 -3.68
N ASN A 195 17.90 -6.65 -3.92
CA ASN A 195 16.94 -7.73 -4.19
C ASN A 195 16.50 -7.83 -5.65
N HIS A 196 16.64 -6.75 -6.44
CA HIS A 196 16.11 -6.66 -7.81
C HIS A 196 17.18 -6.21 -8.80
N ALA A 197 17.34 -6.98 -9.88
CA ALA A 197 18.06 -6.50 -11.06
C ALA A 197 17.19 -5.51 -11.87
N PRO A 198 17.78 -4.65 -12.71
CA PRO A 198 17.02 -3.84 -13.66
C PRO A 198 16.07 -4.70 -14.52
N LEU A 199 14.85 -4.21 -14.74
CA LEU A 199 13.79 -4.97 -15.40
C LEU A 199 13.93 -4.96 -16.93
N LYS A 200 14.28 -3.80 -17.50
CA LYS A 200 14.48 -3.63 -18.94
C LYS A 200 15.47 -2.50 -19.22
N GLY A 201 16.64 -2.86 -19.77
CA GLY A 201 17.74 -1.90 -19.91
C GLY A 201 18.14 -1.38 -18.52
N ASP A 202 18.19 -0.06 -18.36
CA ASP A 202 18.53 0.58 -17.08
C ASP A 202 17.30 0.86 -16.20
N VAL A 203 16.08 0.50 -16.64
CA VAL A 203 14.86 0.77 -15.87
C VAL A 203 14.79 -0.12 -14.62
N THR A 204 14.77 0.52 -13.45
CA THR A 204 14.73 -0.16 -12.15
C THR A 204 13.31 -0.31 -11.59
N VAL A 205 13.12 -1.24 -10.66
CA VAL A 205 11.87 -1.35 -9.89
C VAL A 205 11.55 -0.04 -9.16
N LEU A 206 12.57 0.62 -8.58
CA LEU A 206 12.40 1.87 -7.86
C LEU A 206 11.85 2.99 -8.76
N GLU A 207 12.36 3.13 -9.98
CA GLU A 207 11.85 4.13 -10.94
C GLU A 207 10.37 3.87 -11.28
N ILE A 208 9.97 2.62 -11.46
CA ILE A 208 8.57 2.26 -11.69
C ILE A 208 7.72 2.65 -10.48
N LEU A 209 8.17 2.33 -9.26
CA LEU A 209 7.46 2.68 -8.02
C LEU A 209 7.28 4.18 -7.85
N LEU A 210 8.32 4.98 -8.12
CA LEU A 210 8.25 6.44 -8.02
C LEU A 210 7.30 7.03 -9.06
N ASN A 211 7.31 6.52 -10.29
CA ASN A 211 6.40 6.96 -11.35
C ASN A 211 4.92 6.61 -11.06
N LYS A 212 4.64 5.65 -10.16
CA LYS A 212 3.28 5.33 -9.71
C LYS A 212 2.76 6.26 -8.63
N ILE A 213 3.61 6.92 -7.83
CA ILE A 213 3.13 7.76 -6.71
C ILE A 213 2.17 8.87 -7.19
N PRO A 214 2.45 9.59 -8.29
CA PRO A 214 1.52 10.59 -8.81
C PRO A 214 0.21 10.00 -9.35
N THR A 215 0.17 8.73 -9.76
CA THR A 215 -1.02 8.13 -10.39
C THR A 215 -2.09 7.70 -9.39
N PHE A 216 -1.79 7.74 -8.09
CA PHE A 216 -2.80 7.49 -7.05
C PHE A 216 -3.76 8.67 -6.82
N ARG A 217 -3.52 9.82 -7.47
CA ARG A 217 -4.17 11.12 -7.19
C ARG A 217 -5.22 11.52 -8.20
#